data_AF-A0A0L0BUT6-F1
#
_entry.id   AF-A0A0L0BUT6-F1
#
_cell.length_a   1.000
_cell.length_b   1.000
_cell.length_c   1.000
_cell.angle_alpha   90.00
_cell.angle_beta   90.00
_cell.angle_gamma   90.00
#
_symmetry.space_group_name_H-M   'P 1'
#
loop_
_entity.id
_entity.type
_entity.pdbx_description
1 polymer ?
#
loop_
_entity_poly.entity_id
_entity_poly.type
_entity_poly.pdbx_seq_one_letter_code
_entity_poly.pdbx_strand_id
1 'polypeptide(L)'
;MKTNEKLDQQQQPVNGSSDSSDQQQPLKSFSLKGNQLSGSILIGNYNYLTQLEVSENEMEVLDLSSLAQLETLKCSHNKLLELMLNGSNITSLIADSN
;
A
#
# COMPACT_ATOMS: atom_id res chain seq x y z
N MET A 1 6.53 -72.06 -0.03
CA MET A 1 6.39 -70.77 -0.72
C MET A 1 6.94 -69.70 0.20
N LYS A 2 8.10 -69.15 -0.17
CA LYS A 2 8.89 -68.19 0.61
C LYS A 2 8.49 -66.76 0.20
N THR A 3 8.20 -65.96 1.21
CA THR A 3 8.66 -64.58 1.47
C THR A 3 8.77 -63.54 0.33
N ASN A 4 8.19 -62.37 0.65
CA ASN A 4 8.71 -61.00 0.52
C ASN A 4 8.51 -60.12 -0.74
N GLU A 5 8.39 -58.84 -0.41
CA GLU A 5 8.72 -57.62 -1.17
C GLU A 5 7.65 -57.01 -2.10
N LYS A 6 6.79 -56.17 -1.50
CA LYS A 6 6.48 -54.86 -2.09
C LYS A 6 6.66 -53.75 -1.06
N LEU A 7 7.60 -52.88 -1.40
CA LEU A 7 8.01 -51.68 -0.73
C LEU A 7 7.06 -50.55 -1.15
N ASP A 8 5.93 -50.39 -0.47
CA ASP A 8 5.06 -49.24 -0.71
C ASP A 8 5.33 -48.17 0.37
N GLN A 9 6.07 -47.16 -0.08
CA GLN A 9 6.40 -45.95 0.65
C GLN A 9 5.12 -45.31 1.19
N GLN A 10 5.09 -44.98 2.48
CA GLN A 10 4.10 -44.04 3.02
C GLN A 10 4.37 -42.65 2.45
N GLN A 11 3.89 -42.38 1.24
CA GLN A 11 3.63 -41.02 0.80
C GLN A 11 2.22 -40.66 1.29
N GLN A 12 2.18 -39.97 2.43
CA GLN A 12 1.06 -39.12 2.77
C GLN A 12 0.80 -38.21 1.55
N PRO A 13 -0.44 -38.01 1.09
CA PRO A 13 -0.69 -36.85 0.26
C PRO A 13 -0.38 -35.65 1.14
N VAL A 14 0.74 -34.98 0.88
CA VAL A 14 0.91 -33.58 1.22
C VAL A 14 -0.12 -32.83 0.39
N ASN A 15 -1.36 -32.85 0.87
CA ASN A 15 -2.34 -31.82 0.58
C ASN A 15 -1.75 -30.54 1.16
N GLY A 16 -0.86 -29.92 0.40
CA GLY A 16 -0.57 -28.50 0.50
C GLY A 16 -1.87 -27.80 0.12
N SER A 17 -2.76 -27.66 1.08
CA SER A 17 -3.87 -26.74 1.02
C SER A 17 -3.27 -25.35 0.89
N SER A 18 -3.06 -24.91 -0.35
CA SER A 18 -2.98 -23.50 -0.70
C SER A 18 -4.38 -22.90 -0.56
N ASP A 19 -4.91 -22.95 0.65
CA ASP A 19 -6.04 -22.16 1.09
C ASP A 19 -5.48 -21.04 1.96
N SER A 20 -4.54 -20.28 1.40
CA SER A 20 -4.29 -18.92 1.85
C SER A 20 -5.46 -18.10 1.32
N SER A 21 -6.55 -18.13 2.06
CA SER A 21 -7.50 -17.03 2.12
C SER A 21 -6.74 -15.78 2.58
N ASP A 22 -5.93 -15.24 1.68
CA ASP A 22 -5.30 -13.94 1.79
C ASP A 22 -6.43 -12.92 1.70
N GLN A 23 -7.22 -12.82 2.76
CA GLN A 23 -7.94 -11.58 3.07
C GLN A 23 -6.88 -10.54 3.39
N GLN A 24 -6.20 -10.05 2.34
CA GLN A 24 -5.37 -8.86 2.45
C GLN A 24 -6.29 -7.75 2.90
N GLN A 25 -6.13 -7.39 4.18
CA GLN A 25 -6.85 -6.28 4.76
C GLN A 25 -6.54 -5.04 3.90
N PRO A 26 -7.55 -4.23 3.57
CA PRO A 26 -7.34 -3.07 2.72
C PRO A 26 -6.32 -2.12 3.36
N LEU A 27 -5.40 -1.61 2.56
CA LEU A 27 -4.35 -0.72 3.03
C LEU A 27 -4.96 0.60 3.53
N LYS A 28 -4.74 0.90 4.81
CA LYS A 28 -5.27 2.12 5.46
C LYS A 28 -4.24 3.23 5.62
N SER A 29 -2.97 2.85 5.77
CA SER A 29 -1.87 3.78 5.97
C SER A 29 -0.72 3.41 5.06
N PHE A 30 -0.13 4.41 4.41
CA PHE A 30 1.02 4.22 3.54
C PHE A 30 1.99 5.38 3.71
N SER A 31 3.28 5.07 3.74
CA SER A 31 4.34 6.05 3.89
C SER A 31 5.39 5.86 2.80
N LEU A 32 5.67 6.96 2.13
CA LEU A 32 6.73 7.13 1.13
C LEU A 32 7.75 8.17 1.61
N LYS A 33 7.82 8.44 2.91
CA LYS A 33 8.73 9.42 3.49
C LYS A 33 10.19 9.15 3.10
N GLY A 34 10.93 10.18 2.66
CA GLY A 34 12.38 10.09 2.53
C GLY A 34 12.89 9.26 1.35
N ASN A 35 12.15 9.20 0.23
CA ASN A 35 12.46 8.33 -0.92
C ASN A 35 12.95 9.07 -2.17
N GLN A 36 13.34 10.35 -2.05
CA GLN A 36 13.82 11.19 -3.17
C GLN A 36 12.87 11.18 -4.39
N LEU A 37 11.58 10.98 -4.15
CA LEU A 37 10.57 10.94 -5.21
C LEU A 37 10.44 12.33 -5.81
N SER A 38 10.35 12.43 -7.15
CA SER A 38 10.29 13.71 -7.85
C SER A 38 9.24 13.71 -8.95
N GLY A 39 8.88 14.90 -9.42
CA GLY A 39 7.89 15.07 -10.48
C GLY A 39 6.45 14.93 -9.95
N SER A 40 5.65 14.08 -10.60
CA SER A 40 4.21 13.93 -10.32
C SER A 40 3.86 12.53 -9.83
N ILE A 41 3.02 12.45 -8.81
CA ILE A 41 2.42 11.19 -8.36
C ILE A 41 0.91 11.23 -8.55
N LEU A 42 0.38 10.15 -9.11
CA LEU A 42 -1.04 9.87 -9.19
C LEU A 42 -1.31 8.63 -8.32
N ILE A 43 -2.04 8.81 -7.21
CA ILE A 43 -2.43 7.69 -6.34
C ILE A 43 -3.94 7.45 -6.49
N GLY A 44 -4.27 6.39 -7.23
CA GLY A 44 -5.64 5.94 -7.46
C GLY A 44 -5.94 4.56 -6.90
N ASN A 45 -7.22 4.23 -6.80
CA ASN A 45 -7.75 2.91 -6.40
C ASN A 45 -7.44 2.44 -4.95
N TYR A 46 -6.93 3.31 -4.09
CA TYR A 46 -6.79 3.03 -2.67
C TYR A 46 -8.01 3.53 -1.89
N ASN A 47 -9.16 2.90 -2.16
CA ASN A 47 -10.48 3.31 -1.65
C ASN A 47 -10.62 3.28 -0.12
N TYR A 48 -9.65 2.72 0.60
CA TYR A 48 -9.66 2.59 2.05
C TYR A 48 -8.46 3.27 2.71
N LEU A 49 -7.61 3.96 1.93
CA LEU A 49 -6.45 4.66 2.48
C LEU A 49 -6.92 5.91 3.20
N THR A 50 -6.69 5.95 4.50
CA THR A 50 -7.07 7.07 5.37
C THR A 50 -5.86 7.93 5.74
N GLN A 51 -4.63 7.39 5.63
CA GLN A 51 -3.41 8.11 5.97
C GLN A 51 -2.35 7.95 4.89
N LEU A 52 -1.84 9.08 4.40
CA LEU A 52 -0.74 9.12 3.44
C LEU A 52 0.36 10.06 3.94
N GLU A 53 1.59 9.56 3.93
CA GLU A 53 2.80 10.30 4.24
C GLU A 53 3.75 10.28 3.03
N VAL A 54 4.07 11.45 2.49
CA VAL A 54 5.02 11.63 1.38
C VAL A 54 6.07 12.71 1.67
N SER A 55 6.24 13.10 2.94
CA SER A 55 7.17 14.16 3.32
C SER A 55 8.63 13.80 3.00
N GLU A 56 9.49 14.81 2.95
CA GLU A 56 10.94 14.64 2.69
C GLU A 56 11.20 13.96 1.34
N ASN A 57 10.57 14.47 0.30
CA ASN A 57 10.78 14.06 -1.09
C ASN A 57 11.01 15.34 -1.94
N GLU A 58 10.94 15.23 -3.25
CA GLU A 58 11.11 16.32 -4.20
C GLU A 58 9.90 16.43 -5.15
N MET A 59 8.71 16.07 -4.66
CA MET A 59 7.48 16.06 -5.46
C MET A 59 7.08 17.47 -5.88
N GLU A 60 6.73 17.64 -7.14
CA GLU A 60 6.23 18.91 -7.71
C GLU A 60 4.70 18.91 -7.84
N VAL A 61 4.11 17.75 -8.13
CA VAL A 61 2.67 17.60 -8.29
C VAL A 61 2.18 16.38 -7.51
N LEU A 62 1.17 16.60 -6.67
CA LEU A 62 0.49 15.54 -5.94
C LEU A 62 -0.99 15.48 -6.35
N ASP A 63 -1.36 14.47 -7.13
CA ASP A 63 -2.76 14.19 -7.46
C ASP A 63 -3.30 13.04 -6.61
N LEU A 64 -4.10 13.41 -5.62
CA LEU A 64 -4.77 12.53 -4.67
C LEU A 64 -6.30 12.66 -4.75
N SER A 65 -6.81 13.22 -5.86
CA SER A 65 -8.24 13.49 -6.06
C SER A 65 -9.13 12.24 -6.04
N SER A 66 -8.56 11.07 -6.32
CA SER A 66 -9.26 9.77 -6.25
C SER A 66 -9.33 9.17 -4.83
N LEU A 67 -8.62 9.71 -3.85
CA LEU A 67 -8.56 9.14 -2.50
C LEU A 67 -9.72 9.63 -1.61
N ALA A 68 -10.92 9.13 -1.89
CA ALA A 68 -12.14 9.58 -1.25
C ALA A 68 -12.17 9.38 0.28
N GLN A 69 -11.43 8.43 0.83
CA GLN A 69 -11.37 8.14 2.27
C GLN A 69 -10.14 8.76 2.97
N LEU A 70 -9.34 9.57 2.28
CA LEU A 70 -8.15 10.16 2.89
C LEU A 70 -8.54 11.14 3.99
N GLU A 71 -8.05 10.91 5.20
CA GLU A 71 -8.30 11.72 6.39
C GLU A 71 -7.07 12.55 6.77
N THR A 72 -5.89 11.95 6.64
CA THR A 72 -4.61 12.58 7.00
C THR A 72 -3.65 12.54 5.82
N LEU A 73 -3.16 13.72 5.43
CA LEU A 73 -2.07 13.87 4.48
C LEU A 73 -0.91 14.62 5.14
N LYS A 74 0.28 14.05 5.01
CA LYS A 74 1.54 14.71 5.32
C LYS A 74 2.39 14.76 4.06
N CYS A 75 2.71 15.95 3.59
CA CYS A 75 3.49 16.18 2.39
C CYS A 75 4.51 17.32 2.56
N SER A 76 4.97 17.54 3.80
CA SER A 76 5.96 18.58 4.12
C SER A 76 7.31 18.29 3.47
N HIS A 77 8.14 19.31 3.28
CA HIS A 77 9.48 19.12 2.70
C HIS A 77 9.43 18.40 1.34
N ASN A 78 8.62 18.94 0.42
CA ASN A 78 8.65 18.61 -1.00
C ASN A 78 8.95 19.89 -1.81
N LYS A 79 8.57 19.92 -3.10
CA LYS A 79 8.69 21.07 -4.01
C LYS A 79 7.34 21.36 -4.66
N LEU A 80 6.25 21.19 -3.91
CA LEU A 80 4.89 21.12 -4.46
C LEU A 80 4.48 22.45 -5.08
N LEU A 81 4.24 22.41 -6.39
CA LEU A 81 3.60 23.47 -7.17
C LEU A 81 2.10 23.26 -7.26
N GLU A 82 1.66 22.00 -7.21
CA GLU A 82 0.25 21.62 -7.33
C GLU A 82 -0.12 20.47 -6.38
N LEU A 83 -1.26 20.65 -5.70
CA LEU A 83 -1.84 19.66 -4.79
C LEU A 83 -3.34 19.54 -5.09
N MET A 84 -3.75 18.39 -5.62
CA MET A 84 -5.16 18.05 -5.87
C MET A 84 -5.63 17.01 -4.86
N LEU A 85 -6.74 17.30 -4.17
CA LEU A 85 -7.26 16.48 -3.08
C LEU A 85 -8.75 16.25 -3.21
N ASN A 86 -9.20 15.08 -2.77
CA ASN A 86 -10.58 14.89 -2.37
C ASN A 86 -10.77 15.40 -0.93
N GLY A 87 -11.28 16.62 -0.78
CA GLY A 87 -11.45 17.24 0.54
C GLY A 87 -12.59 16.67 1.39
N SER A 88 -13.31 15.64 0.95
CA SER A 88 -14.56 15.20 1.61
C SER A 88 -14.36 14.67 3.03
N ASN A 89 -13.21 14.05 3.31
CA ASN A 89 -12.91 13.41 4.61
C ASN A 89 -11.61 13.92 5.27
N ILE A 90 -10.93 14.90 4.68
CA ILE A 90 -9.66 15.42 5.22
C ILE A 90 -9.92 16.11 6.56
N THR A 91 -9.21 15.65 7.60
CA THR A 91 -9.22 16.22 8.95
C THR A 91 -7.86 16.81 9.33
N SER A 92 -6.78 16.35 8.71
CA SER A 92 -5.43 16.82 8.96
C SER A 92 -4.62 16.91 7.67
N LEU A 93 -4.11 18.11 7.40
CA LEU A 93 -3.22 18.39 6.27
C LEU A 93 -1.97 19.10 6.80
N ILE A 94 -0.82 18.46 6.65
CA ILE A 94 0.48 19.01 6.99
C ILE A 94 1.28 19.14 5.69
N ALA A 95 1.46 20.37 5.22
CA ALA A 95 2.06 20.70 3.92
C ALA A 95 3.06 21.85 4.04
N ASP A 96 3.71 22.01 5.19
CA ASP A 96 4.70 23.06 5.39
C ASP A 96 6.00 22.78 4.61
N SER A 97 6.79 23.81 4.36
CA SER A 97 8.12 23.68 3.75
C SER A 97 8.10 23.01 2.36
N ASN A 98 7.16 23.43 1.50
CA ASN A 98 7.05 23.05 0.08
C ASN A 98 7.54 24.14 -0.87
#